data_AF-A0A521VFU8-F1
#
_entry.id   AF-A0A521VFU8-F1
#
_cell.length_a   1.000
_cell.length_b   1.000
_cell.length_c   1.000
_cell.angle_alpha   90.00
_cell.angle_beta   90.00
_cell.angle_gamma   90.00
#
_symmetry.space_group_name_H-M   'P 1'
#
loop_
_entity.id
_entity.type
_entity.pdbx_description
1 polymer ?
#
loop_
_entity_poly.entity_id
_entity_poly.type
_entity_poly.pdbx_seq_one_letter_code
_entity_poly.pdbx_strand_id
1 'polypeptide(L)'
;MSAAELLDFARGPALWFSLGVLIAGSLWRVFAIWRLGARVDLSEPRSRRLAAGALRGIFARMLIRKEFRNSRNLGSFNAYVYHVGLAFIVFGYLPHIRFVERLTGITWPALPGWVMYLAAGPTVVGLLIALLERLGDPVRRLLSGFDDYFSWLVTFLPLLTGMAAVNEATAASGAPLFPLPVAIHLLSVELLFLWLPFGKLGHAFLVFFSRGLTGAALQRKGAAI
;
A
#
# COMPACT_ATOMS: atom_id res chain seq x y z
N MET A 1 11.06 3.95 29.97
CA MET A 1 11.60 4.04 28.60
C MET A 1 11.61 5.50 28.19
N SER A 2 12.78 6.05 27.90
CA SER A 2 12.94 7.43 27.40
C SER A 2 12.56 7.54 25.92
N ALA A 3 12.38 8.76 25.41
CA ALA A 3 12.06 8.99 24.00
C ALA A 3 13.18 8.51 23.05
N ALA A 4 14.45 8.58 23.49
CA ALA A 4 15.59 8.07 22.73
C ALA A 4 15.60 6.52 22.71
N GLU A 5 15.41 5.89 23.87
CA GLU A 5 15.31 4.42 23.97
C GLU A 5 14.16 3.87 23.11
N LEU A 6 13.03 4.58 23.07
CA LEU A 6 11.88 4.20 22.24
C LEU A 6 12.20 4.30 20.74
N LEU A 7 12.93 5.34 20.33
CA LEU A 7 13.36 5.50 18.95
C LEU A 7 14.35 4.40 18.53
N ASP A 8 15.27 4.02 19.40
CA ASP A 8 16.22 2.93 19.16
C ASP A 8 15.52 1.58 19.05
N PHE A 9 14.52 1.33 19.90
CA PHE A 9 13.66 0.15 19.82
C PHE A 9 12.90 0.08 18.47
N ALA A 10 12.26 1.18 18.06
CA ALA A 10 11.54 1.28 16.80
C ALA A 10 12.48 1.04 15.60
N ARG A 11 13.62 1.74 15.54
CA ARG A 11 14.58 1.64 14.42
C ARG A 11 15.36 0.33 14.34
N GLY A 12 15.30 -0.50 15.39
CA GLY A 12 16.05 -1.73 15.54
C GLY A 12 15.13 -2.94 15.71
N PRO A 13 14.99 -3.50 16.93
CA PRO A 13 14.26 -4.74 17.15
C PRO A 13 12.83 -4.78 16.58
N ALA A 14 12.06 -3.72 16.78
CA ALA A 14 10.65 -3.68 16.39
C ALA A 14 10.46 -3.61 14.86
N LEU A 15 11.29 -2.81 14.19
CA LEU A 15 11.38 -2.80 12.72
C LEU A 15 11.74 -4.17 12.15
N TRP A 16 12.79 -4.84 12.66
CA TRP A 16 13.20 -6.14 12.12
C TRP A 16 12.13 -7.21 12.34
N PHE A 17 11.48 -7.21 13.50
CA PHE A 17 10.37 -8.11 13.78
C PHE A 17 9.20 -7.88 12.81
N SER A 18 8.76 -6.63 12.64
CA SER A 18 7.63 -6.29 11.77
C SER A 18 7.92 -6.57 10.30
N LEU A 19 9.15 -6.33 9.82
CA LEU A 19 9.59 -6.73 8.48
C LEU A 19 9.59 -8.24 8.31
N GLY A 20 10.05 -8.99 9.31
CA GLY A 20 10.01 -10.45 9.31
C GLY A 20 8.58 -10.99 9.16
N VAL A 21 7.63 -10.42 9.92
CA VAL A 21 6.21 -10.76 9.83
C VAL A 21 5.62 -10.36 8.47
N LEU A 22 5.94 -9.18 7.96
CA LEU A 22 5.49 -8.72 6.64
C LEU A 22 5.92 -9.70 5.54
N ILE A 23 7.20 -10.07 5.52
CA ILE A 23 7.77 -10.98 4.50
C ILE A 23 7.18 -12.38 4.66
N ALA A 24 7.25 -12.97 5.85
CA ALA A 24 6.75 -14.32 6.10
C ALA A 24 5.24 -14.42 5.84
N GLY A 25 4.46 -13.44 6.29
CA GLY A 25 3.02 -13.37 6.07
C GLY A 25 2.65 -13.20 4.60
N SER A 26 3.38 -12.35 3.86
CA SER A 26 3.16 -12.15 2.42
C SER A 26 3.51 -13.40 1.62
N LEU A 27 4.63 -14.04 1.92
CA LEU A 27 5.03 -15.32 1.30
C LEU A 27 4.01 -16.42 1.59
N TRP A 28 3.54 -16.51 2.84
CA TRP A 28 2.49 -17.46 3.22
C TRP A 28 1.20 -17.23 2.44
N ARG A 29 0.75 -15.97 2.29
CA ARG A 29 -0.44 -15.63 1.49
C ARG A 29 -0.30 -16.05 0.04
N VAL A 30 0.84 -15.73 -0.59
CA VAL A 30 1.11 -16.11 -1.99
C VAL A 30 1.13 -17.63 -2.13
N PHE A 31 1.82 -18.33 -1.21
CA PHE A 31 1.88 -19.79 -1.20
C PHE A 31 0.50 -20.43 -0.99
N ALA A 32 -0.31 -19.90 -0.08
CA ALA A 32 -1.67 -20.40 0.18
C ALA A 32 -2.55 -20.26 -1.06
N ILE A 33 -2.50 -19.12 -1.77
CA ILE A 33 -3.22 -18.92 -3.03
C ILE A 33 -2.71 -19.87 -4.11
N TRP A 34 -1.39 -20.05 -4.22
CA TRP A 34 -0.80 -20.98 -5.18
C TRP A 34 -1.25 -22.42 -4.93
N ARG A 35 -1.36 -22.84 -3.66
CA ARG A 35 -1.84 -24.19 -3.29
C ARG A 35 -3.31 -24.46 -3.61
N LEU A 36 -4.16 -23.43 -3.71
CA LEU A 36 -5.55 -23.63 -4.14
C LEU A 36 -5.63 -24.15 -5.58
N GLY A 37 -4.58 -23.93 -6.38
CA GLY A 37 -4.51 -24.38 -7.76
C GLY A 37 -5.47 -23.62 -8.67
N ALA A 38 -5.19 -23.67 -9.98
CA ALA A 38 -6.15 -23.26 -10.99
C ALA A 38 -6.91 -24.48 -11.49
N ARG A 39 -8.21 -24.33 -11.77
CA ARG A 39 -8.95 -25.36 -12.49
C ARG A 39 -8.30 -25.57 -13.86
N VAL A 40 -8.09 -26.83 -14.24
CA VAL A 40 -7.55 -27.19 -15.55
C VAL A 40 -8.52 -26.69 -16.62
N ASP A 41 -8.01 -25.87 -17.53
CA ASP A 41 -8.78 -25.39 -18.68
C ASP A 41 -8.70 -26.45 -19.78
N LEU A 42 -9.79 -27.22 -19.94
CA LEU A 42 -9.91 -28.31 -20.91
C LEU A 42 -10.02 -27.82 -22.36
N SER A 43 -10.27 -26.52 -22.58
CA SER A 43 -10.33 -25.97 -23.93
C SER A 43 -8.95 -25.88 -24.56
N GLU A 44 -8.86 -26.03 -25.89
CA GLU A 44 -7.60 -25.80 -26.61
C GLU A 44 -7.15 -24.33 -26.45
N PRO A 45 -5.86 -24.07 -26.12
CA PRO A 45 -5.38 -22.71 -25.96
C PRO A 45 -5.39 -21.95 -27.29
N ARG A 46 -6.18 -20.88 -27.39
CA ARG A 46 -6.18 -19.95 -28.54
C ARG A 46 -4.90 -19.11 -28.64
N SER A 47 -4.13 -19.01 -27.54
CA SER A 47 -2.80 -18.41 -27.52
C SER A 47 -1.94 -19.06 -26.45
N ARG A 48 -0.65 -19.20 -26.76
CA ARG A 48 0.38 -19.69 -25.82
C ARG A 48 1.18 -18.56 -25.15
N ARG A 49 0.89 -17.28 -25.49
CA ARG A 49 1.64 -16.11 -24.99
C ARG A 49 1.21 -15.68 -23.58
N LEU A 50 1.22 -16.61 -22.63
CA LEU A 50 0.66 -16.42 -21.28
C LEU A 50 1.34 -15.30 -20.50
N ALA A 51 2.68 -15.20 -20.56
CA ALA A 51 3.44 -14.16 -19.87
C ALA A 51 3.09 -12.74 -20.39
N ALA A 52 2.95 -12.58 -21.70
CA ALA A 52 2.50 -11.32 -22.29
C ALA A 52 1.06 -10.98 -21.86
N GLY A 53 0.20 -11.99 -21.78
CA GLY A 53 -1.15 -11.85 -21.23
C GLY A 53 -1.17 -11.40 -19.77
N ALA A 54 -0.30 -11.99 -18.95
CA ALA A 54 -0.17 -11.63 -17.54
C ALA A 54 0.28 -10.18 -17.35
N LEU A 55 1.36 -9.79 -18.03
CA LEU A 55 1.87 -8.41 -17.98
C LEU A 55 0.81 -7.41 -18.45
N ARG A 56 0.16 -7.67 -19.59
CA ARG A 56 -0.92 -6.81 -20.08
C ARG A 56 -2.07 -6.75 -19.08
N GLY A 57 -2.45 -7.87 -18.46
CA GLY A 57 -3.52 -7.93 -17.46
C GLY A 57 -3.22 -7.11 -16.21
N ILE A 58 -1.97 -7.11 -15.75
CA ILE A 58 -1.52 -6.29 -14.61
C ILE A 58 -1.77 -4.81 -14.91
N PHE A 59 -1.27 -4.30 -16.04
CA PHE A 59 -1.34 -2.87 -16.35
C PHE A 59 -2.70 -2.41 -16.86
N ALA A 60 -3.35 -3.16 -17.76
CA ALA A 60 -4.65 -2.78 -18.32
C ALA A 60 -5.73 -2.65 -17.24
N ARG A 61 -5.66 -3.48 -16.20
CA ARG A 61 -6.62 -3.49 -15.09
C ARG A 61 -6.24 -2.55 -13.95
N MET A 62 -5.14 -1.79 -14.07
CA MET A 62 -4.82 -0.66 -13.18
C MET A 62 -5.67 0.56 -13.50
N LEU A 63 -6.30 0.62 -14.66
CA LEU A 63 -7.09 1.76 -15.13
C LEU A 63 -8.59 1.50 -14.98
N ILE A 64 -9.36 2.58 -14.79
CA ILE A 64 -10.82 2.52 -14.79
C ILE A 64 -11.26 2.10 -16.19
N ARG A 65 -12.02 1.00 -16.29
CA ARG A 65 -12.56 0.53 -17.55
C ARG A 65 -13.46 1.60 -18.18
N LYS A 66 -13.44 1.70 -19.51
CA LYS A 66 -14.12 2.78 -20.26
C LYS A 66 -15.61 2.86 -19.95
N GLU A 67 -16.24 1.72 -19.74
CA GLU A 67 -17.66 1.56 -19.41
C GLU A 67 -18.04 2.23 -18.07
N PHE A 68 -17.07 2.37 -17.17
CA PHE A 68 -17.24 3.01 -15.86
C PHE A 68 -16.57 4.38 -15.75
N ARG A 69 -15.93 4.88 -16.83
CA ARG A 69 -15.30 6.22 -16.83
C ARG A 69 -16.31 7.37 -16.85
N ASN A 70 -17.51 7.12 -17.39
CA ASN A 70 -18.57 8.14 -17.49
C ASN A 70 -19.50 8.17 -16.27
N SER A 71 -19.42 7.20 -15.36
CA SER A 71 -20.11 7.32 -14.08
C SER A 71 -19.32 8.33 -13.25
N ARG A 72 -19.99 9.35 -12.71
CA ARG A 72 -19.46 10.26 -11.69
C ARG A 72 -19.23 9.49 -10.37
N ASN A 73 -18.52 8.37 -10.43
CA ASN A 73 -18.28 7.51 -9.27
C ASN A 73 -17.18 8.17 -8.43
N LEU A 74 -17.60 9.10 -7.59
CA LEU A 74 -16.77 9.80 -6.62
C LEU A 74 -15.92 8.83 -5.82
N GLY A 75 -16.45 7.66 -5.44
CA GLY A 75 -15.71 6.63 -4.73
C GLY A 75 -14.53 6.06 -5.52
N SER A 76 -14.71 5.78 -6.82
CA SER A 76 -13.60 5.33 -7.67
C SER A 76 -12.57 6.43 -7.89
N PHE A 77 -12.99 7.65 -8.18
CA PHE A 77 -12.07 8.77 -8.32
C PHE A 77 -11.26 9.02 -7.04
N ASN A 78 -11.96 9.10 -5.90
CA ASN A 78 -11.36 9.24 -4.58
C ASN A 78 -10.34 8.12 -4.29
N ALA A 79 -10.66 6.89 -4.67
CA ALA A 79 -9.73 5.77 -4.58
C ALA A 79 -8.43 6.02 -5.32
N TYR A 80 -8.46 6.54 -6.55
CA TYR A 80 -7.23 6.88 -7.26
C TYR A 80 -6.46 8.00 -6.58
N VAL A 81 -7.14 9.05 -6.12
CA VAL A 81 -6.51 10.18 -5.46
C VAL A 81 -5.66 9.71 -4.27
N TYR A 82 -6.24 8.96 -3.33
CA TYR A 82 -5.47 8.56 -2.16
C TYR A 82 -4.41 7.49 -2.48
N HIS A 83 -4.61 6.58 -3.44
CA HIS A 83 -3.58 5.59 -3.82
C HIS A 83 -2.39 6.23 -4.53
N VAL A 84 -2.63 7.16 -5.46
CA VAL A 84 -1.56 7.88 -6.16
C VAL A 84 -0.78 8.75 -5.16
N GLY A 85 -1.48 9.46 -4.27
CA GLY A 85 -0.81 10.24 -3.24
C GLY A 85 -0.04 9.35 -2.25
N LEU A 86 -0.57 8.19 -1.83
CA LEU A 86 0.19 7.20 -1.04
C LEU A 86 1.47 6.76 -1.76
N ALA A 87 1.41 6.48 -3.07
CA ALA A 87 2.59 6.10 -3.83
C ALA A 87 3.63 7.22 -3.86
N PHE A 88 3.24 8.48 -4.04
CA PHE A 88 4.16 9.61 -3.98
C PHE A 88 4.73 9.87 -2.58
N ILE A 89 3.96 9.64 -1.51
CA ILE A 89 4.45 9.79 -0.15
C ILE A 89 5.50 8.72 0.18
N VAL A 90 5.19 7.46 -0.12
CA VAL A 90 6.05 6.31 0.18
C VAL A 90 7.32 6.31 -0.68
N PHE A 91 7.20 6.58 -1.98
CA PHE A 91 8.33 6.47 -2.91
C PHE A 91 8.96 7.83 -3.26
N GLY A 92 8.26 8.95 -3.13
CA GLY A 92 8.77 10.26 -3.57
C GLY A 92 9.42 11.10 -2.47
N TYR A 93 9.21 10.76 -1.19
CA TYR A 93 9.64 11.61 -0.08
C TYR A 93 11.01 11.20 0.49
N LEU A 94 11.92 12.17 0.64
CA LEU A 94 13.32 11.93 1.00
C LEU A 94 13.53 11.04 2.24
N PRO A 95 12.84 11.25 3.38
CA PRO A 95 12.98 10.37 4.54
C PRO A 95 12.64 8.90 4.25
N HIS A 96 11.63 8.62 3.43
CA HIS A 96 11.28 7.25 3.04
C HIS A 96 12.33 6.65 2.11
N ILE A 97 12.90 7.45 1.19
CA ILE A 97 13.97 7.00 0.31
C ILE A 97 15.22 6.62 1.14
N ARG A 98 15.61 7.46 2.11
CA ARG A 98 16.73 7.16 3.01
C ARG A 98 16.47 5.94 3.90
N PHE A 99 15.22 5.72 4.30
CA PHE A 99 14.84 4.50 5.00
C PHE A 99 15.02 3.25 4.12
N VAL A 100 14.59 3.30 2.86
CA VAL A 100 14.79 2.20 1.89
C VAL A 100 16.27 1.97 1.60
N GLU A 101 17.04 3.05 1.41
CA GLU A 101 18.49 3.00 1.20
C GLU A 101 19.20 2.32 2.37
N ARG A 102 18.84 2.65 3.62
CA ARG A 102 19.40 2.01 4.82
C ARG A 102 19.14 0.50 4.84
N LEU A 103 17.98 0.04 4.37
CA LEU A 103 17.60 -1.38 4.42
C LEU A 103 18.12 -2.19 3.24
N THR A 104 18.23 -1.58 2.06
CA THR A 104 18.44 -2.30 0.79
C THR A 104 19.65 -1.84 0.00
N GLY A 105 20.22 -0.67 0.31
CA GLY A 105 21.25 0.00 -0.48
C GLY A 105 20.73 0.68 -1.75
N ILE A 106 19.43 0.59 -2.06
CA ILE A 106 18.83 1.17 -3.26
C ILE A 106 18.32 2.59 -2.97
N THR A 107 18.59 3.53 -3.87
CA THR A 107 18.19 4.94 -3.73
C THR A 107 17.81 5.55 -5.09
N TRP A 108 17.07 6.66 -5.06
CA TRP A 108 16.65 7.42 -6.24
C TRP A 108 16.40 8.89 -5.87
N PRO A 109 16.30 9.81 -6.86
CA PRO A 109 16.07 11.22 -6.58
C PRO A 109 14.73 11.48 -5.88
N ALA A 110 14.76 12.28 -4.81
CA ALA A 110 13.55 12.71 -4.12
C ALA A 110 12.75 13.74 -4.94
N LEU A 111 11.43 13.72 -4.79
CA LEU A 111 10.57 14.75 -5.34
C LEU A 111 10.71 16.07 -4.55
N PRO A 112 10.45 17.24 -5.18
CA PRO A 112 10.42 18.51 -4.47
C PRO A 112 9.43 18.51 -3.30
N GLY A 113 9.74 19.20 -2.20
CA GLY A 113 8.92 19.20 -0.99
C GLY A 113 7.46 19.63 -1.20
N TRP A 114 7.20 20.55 -2.12
CA TRP A 114 5.82 20.97 -2.46
C TRP A 114 4.97 19.83 -3.06
N VAL A 115 5.60 18.89 -3.78
CA VAL A 115 4.91 17.70 -4.32
C VAL A 115 4.45 16.80 -3.17
N MET A 116 5.23 16.72 -2.09
CA MET A 116 4.82 15.99 -0.89
C MET A 116 3.53 16.59 -0.34
N TYR A 117 3.47 17.90 -0.11
CA TYR A 117 2.27 18.52 0.46
C TYR A 117 1.03 18.34 -0.43
N LEU A 118 1.20 18.41 -1.75
CA LEU A 118 0.14 18.11 -2.73
C LEU A 118 -0.23 16.62 -2.80
N ALA A 119 0.62 15.71 -2.36
CA ALA A 119 0.28 14.29 -2.23
C ALA A 119 -0.42 14.01 -0.89
N ALA A 120 0.16 14.45 0.22
CA ALA A 120 -0.33 14.19 1.57
C ALA A 120 -1.70 14.80 1.86
N GLY A 121 -1.92 16.07 1.50
CA GLY A 121 -3.19 16.76 1.74
C GLY A 121 -4.38 16.01 1.11
N PRO A 122 -4.39 15.82 -0.21
CA PRO A 122 -5.42 15.03 -0.90
C PRO A 122 -5.52 13.58 -0.44
N THR A 123 -4.42 12.91 -0.07
CA THR A 123 -4.49 11.55 0.49
C THR A 123 -5.21 11.52 1.83
N VAL A 124 -4.90 12.44 2.75
CA VAL A 124 -5.57 12.54 4.05
C VAL A 124 -7.06 12.81 3.86
N VAL A 125 -7.41 13.81 3.04
CA VAL A 125 -8.80 14.13 2.72
C VAL A 125 -9.50 12.93 2.06
N GLY A 126 -8.84 12.26 1.13
CA GLY A 126 -9.41 11.11 0.42
C GLY A 126 -9.66 9.90 1.31
N LEU A 127 -8.78 9.63 2.28
CA LEU A 127 -8.99 8.58 3.28
C LEU A 127 -10.12 8.95 4.25
N LEU A 128 -10.27 10.22 4.63
CA LEU A 128 -11.41 10.68 5.42
C LEU A 128 -12.72 10.55 4.65
N ILE A 129 -12.75 10.94 3.36
CA ILE A 129 -13.91 10.73 2.49
C ILE A 129 -14.26 9.24 2.40
N ALA A 130 -13.26 8.36 2.22
CA ALA A 130 -13.49 6.92 2.15
C ALA A 130 -14.12 6.36 3.44
N LEU A 131 -13.71 6.87 4.61
CA LEU A 131 -14.32 6.53 5.89
C LEU A 131 -15.75 7.07 6.00
N LEU A 132 -15.97 8.34 5.65
CA LEU A 132 -17.29 8.97 5.72
C LEU A 132 -18.30 8.29 4.78
N GLU A 133 -17.91 7.97 3.54
CA GLU A 133 -18.76 7.22 2.61
C GLU A 133 -19.12 5.84 3.15
N ARG A 134 -18.18 5.18 3.86
CA ARG A 134 -18.41 3.87 4.46
C ARG A 134 -19.36 3.92 5.65
N LEU A 135 -19.27 4.96 6.48
CA LEU A 135 -20.13 5.14 7.65
C LEU A 135 -21.52 5.68 7.29
N GLY A 136 -21.60 6.51 6.25
CA GLY A 136 -22.83 7.18 5.81
C GLY A 136 -23.72 6.34 4.90
N ASP A 137 -23.14 5.41 4.12
CA ASP A 137 -23.92 4.51 3.26
C ASP A 137 -24.31 3.23 4.03
N PRO A 138 -25.62 2.93 4.19
CA PRO A 138 -26.07 1.79 4.99
C PRO A 138 -25.65 0.44 4.41
N VAL A 139 -25.53 0.33 3.09
CA VAL A 139 -25.12 -0.91 2.41
C VAL A 139 -23.62 -1.13 2.63
N ARG A 140 -22.79 -0.09 2.44
CA ARG A 140 -21.35 -0.18 2.71
C ARG A 140 -21.08 -0.46 4.18
N ARG A 141 -21.80 0.18 5.09
CA ARG A 141 -21.68 -0.05 6.53
C ARG A 141 -22.05 -1.49 6.90
N LEU A 142 -23.12 -2.03 6.34
CA LEU A 142 -23.55 -3.42 6.53
C LEU A 142 -22.49 -4.43 6.04
N LEU A 143 -21.82 -4.12 4.92
CA LEU A 143 -20.77 -4.97 4.33
C LEU A 143 -19.38 -4.76 4.96
N SER A 144 -19.24 -3.80 5.87
CA SER A 144 -17.95 -3.46 6.51
C SER A 144 -17.76 -4.23 7.80
N GLY A 145 -16.61 -4.90 7.93
CA GLY A 145 -16.21 -5.59 9.14
C GLY A 145 -15.04 -4.90 9.85
N PHE A 146 -14.54 -5.54 10.91
CA PHE A 146 -13.34 -5.08 11.65
C PHE A 146 -12.16 -4.80 10.72
N ASP A 147 -11.89 -5.70 9.75
CA ASP A 147 -10.79 -5.56 8.81
C ASP A 147 -10.87 -4.28 7.97
N ASP A 148 -12.06 -3.83 7.55
CA ASP A 148 -12.20 -2.58 6.78
C ASP A 148 -11.74 -1.36 7.58
N TYR A 149 -12.21 -1.25 8.83
CA TYR A 149 -11.91 -0.11 9.68
C TYR A 149 -10.50 -0.16 10.22
N PHE A 150 -10.01 -1.35 10.58
CA PHE A 150 -8.65 -1.51 11.08
C PHE A 150 -7.61 -1.32 9.97
N SER A 151 -7.86 -1.85 8.77
CA SER A 151 -7.02 -1.58 7.59
C SER A 151 -6.97 -0.09 7.24
N TRP A 152 -8.11 0.61 7.33
CA TRP A 152 -8.13 2.07 7.18
C TRP A 152 -7.29 2.75 8.27
N LEU A 153 -7.47 2.38 9.54
CA LEU A 153 -6.76 2.96 10.67
C LEU A 153 -5.24 2.80 10.52
N VAL A 154 -4.74 1.60 10.26
CA VAL A 154 -3.30 1.35 10.15
C VAL A 154 -2.69 1.94 8.88
N THR A 155 -3.49 2.27 7.87
CA THR A 155 -3.04 3.03 6.69
C THR A 155 -3.01 4.53 6.98
N PHE A 156 -3.99 5.04 7.72
CA PHE A 156 -4.13 6.45 8.05
C PHE A 156 -3.15 6.90 9.14
N LEU A 157 -2.85 6.03 10.10
CA LEU A 157 -2.03 6.36 11.26
C LEU A 157 -0.59 6.81 10.88
N PRO A 158 0.15 6.11 10.00
CA PRO A 158 1.46 6.58 9.52
C PRO A 158 1.42 7.93 8.81
N LEU A 159 0.34 8.22 8.09
CA LEU A 159 0.17 9.53 7.45
C LEU A 159 0.04 10.63 8.49
N LEU A 160 -0.82 10.42 9.49
CA LEU A 160 -1.05 11.40 10.55
C LEU A 160 0.23 11.64 11.37
N THR A 161 0.90 10.57 11.81
CA THR A 161 2.12 10.65 12.60
C THR A 161 3.30 11.19 11.79
N GLY A 162 3.37 10.88 10.49
CA GLY A 162 4.40 11.37 9.58
C GLY A 162 4.27 12.85 9.30
N MET A 163 3.03 13.35 9.14
CA MET A 163 2.76 14.78 9.01
C MET A 163 3.13 15.55 10.28
N ALA A 164 2.88 14.97 11.46
CA ALA A 164 3.32 15.55 12.73
C ALA A 164 4.85 15.61 12.84
N ALA A 165 5.58 14.69 12.21
CA ALA A 165 7.04 14.62 12.24
C ALA A 165 7.74 15.40 11.09
N VAL A 166 6.99 16.01 10.16
CA VAL A 166 7.54 16.48 8.87
C VAL A 166 8.49 17.68 8.98
N ASN A 167 8.36 18.48 10.06
CA ASN A 167 9.15 19.68 10.30
C ASN A 167 10.09 19.54 11.50
N GLU A 168 10.36 18.31 11.93
CA GLU A 168 11.23 18.08 13.08
C GLU A 168 12.67 18.50 12.79
N ALA A 169 13.21 19.34 13.67
CA ALA A 169 14.56 19.83 13.54
C ALA A 169 15.58 18.73 13.83
N THR A 170 16.65 18.66 13.03
CA THR A 170 17.75 17.70 13.21
C THR A 170 18.96 18.38 13.83
N ALA A 171 19.59 17.72 14.81
CA ALA A 171 20.87 18.14 15.36
C ALA A 171 21.97 18.08 14.30
N ALA A 172 23.10 18.75 14.54
CA ALA A 172 24.27 18.71 13.65
C ALA A 172 24.82 17.27 13.43
N SER A 173 24.55 16.36 14.37
CA SER A 173 24.86 14.93 14.27
C SER A 173 23.94 14.14 13.33
N GLY A 174 22.90 14.77 12.77
CA GLY A 174 21.84 14.10 12.00
C GLY A 174 20.77 13.40 12.84
N ALA A 175 20.88 13.43 14.18
CA ALA A 175 19.86 12.90 15.07
C ALA A 175 18.64 13.84 15.15
N PRO A 176 17.40 13.34 15.23
CA PRO A 176 16.24 14.18 15.51
C PRO A 176 16.39 14.86 16.87
N LEU A 177 16.15 16.17 16.96
CA LEU A 177 16.14 16.89 18.25
C LEU A 177 14.97 16.43 19.13
N PHE A 178 13.86 16.03 18.50
CA PHE A 178 12.71 15.44 19.16
C PHE A 178 12.53 14.00 18.64
N PRO A 179 13.05 12.98 19.36
CA PRO A 179 13.02 11.60 18.90
C PRO A 179 11.63 10.97 18.99
N LEU A 180 10.74 11.48 19.86
CA LEU A 180 9.43 10.88 20.14
C LEU A 180 8.49 10.86 18.93
N PRO A 181 8.24 11.97 18.20
CA PRO A 181 7.37 11.96 17.02
C PRO A 181 7.83 10.97 15.95
N VAL A 182 9.15 10.90 15.72
CA VAL A 182 9.75 9.96 14.77
C VAL A 182 9.57 8.52 15.24
N ALA A 183 9.75 8.25 16.54
CA ALA A 183 9.53 6.91 17.10
C ALA A 183 8.07 6.46 16.94
N ILE A 184 7.11 7.34 17.24
CA ILE A 184 5.68 7.08 17.07
C ILE A 184 5.35 6.81 15.60
N HIS A 185 5.92 7.59 14.67
CA HIS A 185 5.74 7.36 13.24
C HIS A 185 6.26 5.99 12.82
N LEU A 186 7.48 5.62 13.22
CA LEU A 186 8.05 4.31 12.92
C LEU A 186 7.20 3.17 13.49
N LEU A 187 6.79 3.24 14.76
CA LEU A 187 5.91 2.22 15.37
C LEU A 187 4.56 2.10 14.64
N SER A 188 4.02 3.21 14.14
CA SER A 188 2.78 3.17 13.34
C SER A 188 2.99 2.48 11.97
N VAL A 189 4.17 2.66 11.35
CA VAL A 189 4.55 1.95 10.12
C VAL A 189 4.80 0.47 10.39
N GLU A 190 5.43 0.14 11.51
CA GLU A 190 5.67 -1.24 11.93
C GLU A 190 4.34 -1.97 12.19
N LEU A 191 3.36 -1.30 12.83
CA LEU A 191 2.00 -1.83 12.96
C LEU A 191 1.35 -2.06 11.59
N LEU A 192 1.54 -1.14 10.64
CA LEU A 192 1.10 -1.34 9.27
C LEU A 192 1.75 -2.59 8.67
N PHE A 193 3.07 -2.79 8.81
CA PHE A 193 3.78 -3.98 8.33
C PHE A 193 3.27 -5.28 8.94
N LEU A 194 2.96 -5.28 10.24
CA LEU A 194 2.37 -6.43 10.92
C LEU A 194 1.00 -6.78 10.34
N TRP A 195 0.16 -5.80 10.01
CA TRP A 195 -1.21 -6.02 9.53
C TRP A 195 -1.32 -6.26 8.02
N LEU A 196 -0.44 -5.64 7.23
CA LEU A 196 -0.48 -5.60 5.77
C LEU A 196 -0.67 -6.98 5.09
N PRO A 197 -0.02 -8.08 5.53
CA PRO A 197 -0.24 -9.38 4.91
C PRO A 197 -1.54 -10.06 5.34
N PHE A 198 -2.18 -9.67 6.44
CA PHE A 198 -3.30 -10.39 7.05
C PHE A 198 -4.67 -9.74 6.82
N GLY A 199 -4.73 -8.44 6.54
CA GLY A 199 -5.99 -7.75 6.23
C GLY A 199 -6.31 -7.59 4.74
N LYS A 200 -7.32 -6.77 4.46
CA LYS A 200 -7.66 -6.28 3.10
C LYS A 200 -6.53 -5.50 2.44
N LEU A 201 -5.54 -5.03 3.20
CA LEU A 201 -4.34 -4.37 2.67
C LEU A 201 -3.44 -5.29 1.84
N GLY A 202 -3.60 -6.61 1.94
CA GLY A 202 -2.83 -7.57 1.14
C GLY A 202 -2.95 -7.35 -0.37
N HIS A 203 -3.97 -6.62 -0.82
CA HIS A 203 -4.08 -6.20 -2.23
C HIS A 203 -2.85 -5.43 -2.73
N ALA A 204 -2.11 -4.74 -1.85
CA ALA A 204 -0.91 -3.97 -2.21
C ALA A 204 0.14 -4.81 -2.98
N PHE A 205 0.24 -6.10 -2.68
CA PHE A 205 1.14 -7.04 -3.37
C PHE A 205 0.39 -8.13 -4.14
N LEU A 206 -0.79 -8.57 -3.68
CA LEU A 206 -1.58 -9.60 -4.36
C LEU A 206 -2.20 -9.12 -5.68
N VAL A 207 -2.30 -7.81 -5.91
CA VAL A 207 -2.81 -7.24 -7.16
C VAL A 207 -2.03 -7.73 -8.39
N PHE A 208 -0.71 -7.89 -8.29
CA PHE A 208 0.12 -8.34 -9.40
C PHE A 208 -0.13 -9.81 -9.75
N PHE A 209 -0.26 -10.66 -8.73
CA PHE A 209 -0.56 -12.09 -8.91
C PHE A 209 -1.97 -12.30 -9.47
N SER A 210 -2.98 -11.71 -8.82
CA SER A 210 -4.39 -11.86 -9.21
C SER A 210 -4.67 -11.35 -10.62
N ARG A 211 -4.15 -10.16 -10.97
CA ARG A 211 -4.31 -9.60 -12.32
C ARG A 211 -3.46 -10.32 -13.35
N GLY A 212 -2.25 -10.75 -13.01
CA GLY A 212 -1.37 -11.53 -13.88
C GLY A 212 -1.98 -12.89 -14.26
N LEU A 213 -2.48 -13.63 -13.27
CA LEU A 213 -3.17 -14.91 -13.49
C LEU A 213 -4.43 -14.73 -14.36
N THR A 214 -5.22 -13.71 -14.05
CA THR A 214 -6.41 -13.37 -14.84
C THR A 214 -6.04 -13.00 -16.28
N GLY A 215 -5.01 -12.18 -16.47
CA GLY A 215 -4.52 -11.79 -17.78
C GLY A 215 -4.00 -12.96 -18.62
N ALA A 216 -3.24 -13.87 -18.00
CA ALA A 216 -2.79 -15.10 -18.65
C ALA A 216 -3.97 -15.99 -19.06
N ALA A 217 -4.98 -16.15 -18.18
CA ALA A 217 -6.17 -16.94 -18.47
C ALA A 217 -7.00 -16.36 -19.63
N LEU A 218 -7.21 -15.04 -19.65
CA LEU A 218 -7.90 -14.36 -20.76
C LEU A 218 -7.12 -14.47 -22.07
N GLN A 219 -5.79 -14.31 -22.02
CA GLN A 219 -4.92 -14.49 -23.16
C GLN A 219 -5.01 -15.89 -23.75
N ARG A 220 -5.00 -16.93 -22.90
CA ARG A 220 -5.16 -18.34 -23.30
C ARG A 220 -6.48 -18.56 -24.05
N LYS A 221 -7.56 -17.95 -23.56
CA LYS A 221 -8.92 -18.03 -24.13
C LYS A 221 -9.12 -17.14 -25.36
N GLY A 222 -8.13 -16.31 -25.72
CA GLY A 222 -8.28 -15.31 -26.77
C GLY A 222 -9.32 -14.23 -26.44
N ALA A 223 -9.61 -14.02 -25.15
CA ALA A 223 -10.54 -13.01 -24.68
C ALA A 223 -9.84 -11.65 -24.51
N ALA A 224 -10.63 -10.58 -24.55
CA ALA A 224 -10.12 -9.23 -24.27
C ALA A 224 -9.56 -9.13 -22.84
N ILE A 225 -8.39 -8.50 -22.72
CA ILE A 225 -7.68 -8.31 -21.45
C ILE A 225 -8.03 -6.98 -20.82
#